data_AF-A0A3A1YET9-F1
#
_entry.id   AF-A0A3A1YET9-F1
#
_cell.length_a   1.000
_cell.length_b   1.000
_cell.length_c   1.000
_cell.angle_alpha   90.00
_cell.angle_beta   90.00
_cell.angle_gamma   90.00
#
_symmetry.space_group_name_H-M   'P 1'
#
loop_
_entity.id
_entity.type
_entity.pdbx_description
1 polymer ?
#
loop_
_entity_poly.entity_id
_entity_poly.type
_entity_poly.pdbx_seq_one_letter_code
_entity_poly.pdbx_strand_id
1 'polypeptide(L)'
;MVLLLGILVPAQAQVLDRLAKKVNSKIDNQASKTTDKNRTSTTPGKTYYVSATKGSVRADGLSKDKPLKDLQKAIDLAEEGDVILVAEGNYLGNMDRGYIECGKFGNGADNGKFLKFYGGYSSDFSERNPVKYITKIQPNASIPKGIGSALFHITARRAYGDKRPAGEVVVDGFTFDGGEYILYYKPDVKDPRTGTPNAEVETGMLVHPDALAGNAMGVNKHDWRALHLTVEGNVKVQNCVFVNCRYFGLQGGMGAGHIEVSNNVFVANRYAACEIWGTLAAGREGEISFDFHHNTVLFSWPITKEFETMGQGFRFMNGIRTINVYNNIFAFNSRCGVERCRYENKKELEKLKQSNLYDNYFLGNMYDLEICDSSRPINVPASRIEEAEEIGPKYEGNKEMPFNEAFIAAIDAPYLKGFTGLKISTTESYDANSSANQLNRFLGLNQQGTSTTRVTMFANRYPWQKARNLFGVVKGYGAQEIK
;
A
#
# COMPACT_ATOMS: atom_id res chain seq x y z
N MET A 1 62.12 -58.51 -4.55
CA MET A 1 60.70 -58.77 -4.24
C MET A 1 60.05 -57.44 -3.88
N VAL A 2 59.25 -56.89 -4.80
CA VAL A 2 58.03 -56.07 -4.63
C VAL A 2 57.62 -55.64 -6.04
N LEU A 3 56.33 -55.82 -6.31
CA LEU A 3 55.63 -55.83 -7.59
C LEU A 3 55.12 -54.45 -8.01
N LEU A 4 54.92 -54.30 -9.33
CA LEU A 4 53.94 -53.50 -10.10
C LEU A 4 53.03 -52.47 -9.37
N LEU A 5 52.76 -51.33 -10.03
CA LEU A 5 51.60 -51.16 -10.93
C LEU A 5 51.55 -49.72 -11.51
N GLY A 6 51.71 -49.60 -12.83
CA GLY A 6 51.35 -48.39 -13.58
C GLY A 6 49.88 -48.45 -13.99
N ILE A 7 49.11 -47.43 -13.62
CA ILE A 7 47.71 -47.30 -14.01
C ILE A 7 47.64 -46.54 -15.34
N LEU A 8 47.30 -47.25 -16.41
CA LEU A 8 46.76 -46.64 -17.64
C LEU A 8 45.33 -46.15 -17.36
N VAL A 9 45.11 -44.86 -17.53
CA VAL A 9 43.75 -44.30 -17.60
C VAL A 9 43.21 -44.52 -19.03
N PRO A 10 42.02 -45.10 -19.22
CA PRO A 10 41.49 -45.40 -20.54
C PRO A 10 41.15 -44.12 -21.32
N ALA A 11 41.48 -44.13 -22.61
CA ALA A 11 41.30 -43.03 -23.57
C ALA A 11 39.86 -42.47 -23.67
N GLN A 12 38.85 -43.16 -23.12
CA GLN A 12 37.48 -42.68 -23.02
C GLN A 12 37.30 -41.53 -22.01
N ALA A 13 38.11 -41.46 -20.95
CA ALA A 13 38.05 -40.36 -19.97
C ALA A 13 38.56 -39.02 -20.54
N GLN A 14 39.54 -39.06 -21.45
CA GLN A 14 40.05 -37.86 -22.13
C GLN A 14 39.07 -37.33 -23.19
N VAL A 15 38.22 -38.19 -23.77
CA VAL A 15 37.19 -37.79 -24.74
C VAL A 15 36.01 -37.11 -24.02
N LEU A 16 35.61 -37.61 -22.84
CA LEU A 16 34.59 -36.97 -22.00
C LEU A 16 35.02 -35.59 -21.50
N ASP A 17 36.28 -35.43 -21.08
CA ASP A 17 36.80 -34.13 -20.63
C ASP A 17 36.96 -33.11 -21.78
N ARG A 18 37.28 -33.58 -23.00
CA ARG A 18 37.28 -32.74 -24.21
C ARG A 18 35.87 -32.37 -24.67
N LEU A 19 34.88 -33.25 -24.52
CA LEU A 19 33.48 -32.94 -24.82
C LEU A 19 32.90 -31.95 -23.79
N ALA A 20 33.20 -32.11 -22.50
CA ALA A 20 32.79 -31.17 -21.45
C ALA A 20 33.38 -29.76 -21.66
N LYS A 21 34.67 -29.65 -22.02
CA LYS A 21 35.30 -28.36 -22.36
C LYS A 21 34.76 -27.74 -23.66
N LYS A 22 34.31 -28.55 -24.63
CA LYS A 22 33.72 -28.07 -25.89
C LYS A 22 32.23 -27.66 -25.74
N VAL A 23 31.54 -28.22 -24.75
CA VAL A 23 30.19 -27.82 -24.34
C VAL A 23 30.25 -26.54 -23.50
N ASN A 24 31.15 -26.43 -22.51
CA ASN A 24 31.32 -25.19 -21.73
C ASN A 24 31.77 -24.01 -22.59
N SER A 25 32.69 -24.21 -23.54
CA SER A 25 33.10 -23.13 -24.46
C SER A 25 32.03 -22.75 -25.50
N LYS A 26 31.01 -23.59 -25.75
CA LYS A 26 29.83 -23.21 -26.54
C LYS A 26 28.75 -22.54 -25.71
N ILE A 27 28.59 -22.92 -24.44
CA ILE A 27 27.69 -22.26 -23.48
C ILE A 27 28.22 -20.87 -23.14
N ASP A 28 29.52 -20.70 -22.94
CA ASP A 28 30.14 -19.39 -22.69
C ASP A 28 30.13 -18.49 -23.94
N ASN A 29 30.30 -19.06 -25.15
CA ASN A 29 30.22 -18.29 -26.40
C ASN A 29 28.79 -18.03 -26.91
N GLN A 30 27.76 -18.73 -26.41
CA GLN A 30 26.35 -18.38 -26.64
C GLN A 30 25.76 -17.51 -25.52
N ALA A 31 26.28 -17.58 -24.29
CA ALA A 31 25.99 -16.64 -23.21
C ALA A 31 26.64 -15.25 -23.45
N SER A 32 27.73 -15.18 -24.22
CA SER A 32 28.44 -13.94 -24.57
C SER A 32 27.93 -13.23 -25.84
N LYS A 33 27.08 -13.87 -26.66
CA LYS A 33 26.60 -13.29 -27.95
C LYS A 33 25.13 -12.86 -27.98
N THR A 34 24.44 -12.88 -26.84
CA THR A 34 23.01 -12.49 -26.76
C THR A 34 22.76 -11.29 -25.85
N THR A 35 23.81 -10.55 -25.46
CA THR A 35 23.70 -9.45 -24.47
C THR A 35 24.17 -8.08 -24.93
N ASP A 36 24.57 -7.89 -26.20
CA ASP A 36 25.09 -6.58 -26.67
C ASP A 36 24.53 -6.15 -28.05
N LYS A 37 23.24 -6.35 -28.29
CA LYS A 37 22.50 -5.66 -29.38
C LYS A 37 21.15 -5.14 -28.91
N ASN A 38 21.17 -4.31 -27.86
CA ASN A 38 20.23 -3.20 -27.64
C ASN A 38 20.59 -2.40 -26.37
N ARG A 39 21.88 -2.08 -26.18
CA ARG A 39 22.22 -0.91 -25.39
C ARG A 39 21.96 0.31 -26.27
N THR A 40 20.68 0.69 -26.35
CA THR A 40 20.35 2.11 -26.55
C THR A 40 21.11 2.85 -25.47
N SER A 41 22.04 3.71 -25.88
CA SER A 41 22.67 4.70 -25.02
C SER A 41 21.58 5.62 -24.49
N THR A 42 20.87 5.20 -23.44
CA THR A 42 20.02 6.09 -22.65
C THR A 42 20.96 7.06 -21.97
N THR A 43 20.99 8.30 -22.44
CA THR A 43 21.51 9.43 -21.65
C THR A 43 20.98 9.28 -20.23
N PRO A 44 21.83 9.30 -19.19
CA PRO A 44 21.35 9.24 -17.81
C PRO A 44 20.31 10.34 -17.60
N GLY A 45 19.14 9.97 -17.07
CA GLY A 45 18.10 10.93 -16.72
C GLY A 45 18.67 12.03 -15.82
N LYS A 46 18.14 13.25 -15.95
CA LYS A 46 18.52 14.37 -15.09
C LYS A 46 18.13 14.06 -13.65
N THR A 47 18.88 14.65 -12.72
CA THR A 47 18.54 14.63 -11.30
C THR A 47 18.04 16.02 -10.89
N TYR A 48 16.83 16.07 -10.35
CA TYR A 48 16.26 17.26 -9.75
C TYR A 48 16.33 17.20 -8.23
N TYR A 49 16.68 18.32 -7.61
CA TYR A 49 16.74 18.51 -6.17
C TYR A 49 15.55 19.36 -5.72
N VAL A 50 14.81 18.89 -4.72
CA VAL A 50 13.62 19.57 -4.20
C VAL A 50 13.76 19.78 -2.69
N SER A 51 13.57 21.02 -2.24
CA SER A 51 13.62 21.39 -0.83
C SER A 51 12.55 22.43 -0.52
N ALA A 52 11.62 22.09 0.38
CA ALA A 52 10.59 23.03 0.82
C ALA A 52 11.16 24.28 1.52
N THR A 53 12.34 24.16 2.15
CA THR A 53 12.93 25.23 2.99
C THR A 53 13.97 26.07 2.25
N LYS A 54 14.82 25.47 1.42
CA LYS A 54 15.88 26.16 0.67
C LYS A 54 15.54 26.38 -0.81
N GLY A 55 14.50 25.72 -1.29
CA GLY A 55 14.15 25.75 -2.71
C GLY A 55 13.50 27.05 -3.16
N SER A 56 13.66 27.33 -4.44
CA SER A 56 13.04 28.48 -5.09
C SER A 56 12.12 28.03 -6.22
N VAL A 57 10.96 28.70 -6.34
CA VAL A 57 10.06 28.54 -7.48
C VAL A 57 10.67 29.00 -8.81
N ARG A 58 11.81 29.70 -8.78
CA ARG A 58 12.54 30.16 -9.98
C ARG A 58 13.79 29.33 -10.30
N ALA A 59 14.19 28.39 -9.43
CA ALA A 59 15.33 27.52 -9.68
C ALA A 59 15.06 26.52 -10.82
N ASP A 60 16.13 25.97 -11.39
CA ASP A 60 16.09 24.85 -12.35
C ASP A 60 16.02 23.48 -11.65
N GLY A 61 16.49 23.40 -10.39
CA GLY A 61 16.54 22.16 -9.62
C GLY A 61 17.69 21.23 -9.99
N LEU A 62 18.62 21.62 -10.87
CA LEU A 62 19.65 20.71 -11.40
C LEU A 62 20.92 20.66 -10.53
N SER A 63 20.93 21.36 -9.39
CA SER A 63 22.02 21.36 -8.41
C SER A 63 21.49 21.45 -6.98
N LYS A 64 22.27 20.95 -6.02
CA LYS A 64 21.96 21.01 -4.59
C LYS A 64 21.83 22.44 -4.06
N ASP A 65 22.57 23.39 -4.65
CA ASP A 65 22.58 24.81 -4.25
C ASP A 65 21.39 25.60 -4.81
N LYS A 66 20.73 25.09 -5.85
CA LYS A 66 19.54 25.69 -6.46
C LYS A 66 18.40 24.67 -6.54
N PRO A 67 17.91 24.15 -5.40
CA PRO A 67 16.81 23.21 -5.42
C PRO A 67 15.50 23.91 -5.79
N LEU A 68 14.57 23.14 -6.36
CA LEU A 68 13.18 23.57 -6.55
C LEU A 68 12.46 23.59 -5.20
N LYS A 69 11.55 24.54 -5.02
CA LYS A 69 10.70 24.58 -3.82
C LYS A 69 9.67 23.46 -3.81
N ASP A 70 8.95 23.32 -4.93
CA ASP A 70 7.78 22.46 -5.03
C ASP A 70 8.10 21.17 -5.79
N LEU A 71 7.68 20.03 -5.23
CA LEU A 71 7.77 18.73 -5.90
C LEU A 71 6.95 18.71 -7.21
N GLN A 72 5.81 19.39 -7.25
CA GLN A 72 5.02 19.51 -8.48
C GLN A 72 5.83 20.17 -9.60
N LYS A 73 6.60 21.22 -9.30
CA LYS A 73 7.41 21.90 -10.31
C LYS A 73 8.52 20.99 -10.85
N ALA A 74 9.12 20.15 -10.00
CA ALA A 74 10.10 19.16 -10.46
C ALA A 74 9.48 18.14 -11.40
N ILE A 75 8.27 17.65 -11.10
CA ILE A 75 7.51 16.74 -11.97
C ILE A 75 7.19 17.39 -13.33
N ASP A 76 6.80 18.67 -13.32
CA ASP A 76 6.47 19.40 -14.52
C ASP A 76 7.69 19.55 -15.46
N LEU A 77 8.89 19.79 -14.87
CA LEU A 77 10.17 19.93 -15.58
C LEU A 77 10.84 18.61 -15.98
N ALA A 78 10.60 17.54 -15.23
CA ALA A 78 11.24 16.25 -15.44
C ALA A 78 10.81 15.61 -16.76
N GLU A 79 11.71 14.91 -17.40
CA GLU A 79 11.45 14.06 -18.56
C GLU A 79 11.45 12.59 -18.14
N GLU A 80 11.03 11.71 -19.06
CA GLU A 80 11.01 10.28 -18.82
C GLU A 80 12.39 9.74 -18.37
N GLY A 81 12.41 8.99 -17.27
CA GLY A 81 13.61 8.38 -16.69
C GLY A 81 14.37 9.27 -15.71
N ASP A 82 13.94 10.51 -15.50
CA ASP A 82 14.56 11.44 -14.55
C ASP A 82 14.33 11.03 -13.09
N VAL A 83 15.24 11.51 -12.24
CA VAL A 83 15.27 11.25 -10.80
C VAL A 83 14.96 12.55 -10.05
N ILE A 84 14.11 12.47 -9.03
CA ILE A 84 13.76 13.59 -8.16
C ILE A 84 14.13 13.24 -6.72
N LEU A 85 15.11 13.96 -6.17
CA LEU A 85 15.59 13.83 -4.81
C LEU A 85 14.92 14.90 -3.94
N VAL A 86 14.26 14.48 -2.87
CA VAL A 86 13.41 15.33 -2.05
C VAL A 86 13.96 15.39 -0.63
N ALA A 87 14.29 16.60 -0.18
CA ALA A 87 14.73 16.86 1.17
C ALA A 87 13.58 16.71 2.18
N GLU A 88 13.92 16.65 3.47
CA GLU A 88 12.97 16.77 4.57
C GLU A 88 12.05 18.00 4.39
N GLY A 89 10.79 17.85 4.77
CA GLY A 89 9.80 18.91 4.63
C GLY A 89 8.39 18.37 4.37
N ASN A 90 7.42 19.29 4.41
CA ASN A 90 6.04 19.02 4.03
C ASN A 90 5.77 19.56 2.62
N TYR A 91 5.36 18.70 1.69
CA TYR A 91 5.16 19.04 0.29
C TYR A 91 3.68 18.96 -0.05
N LEU A 92 3.07 20.12 -0.30
CA LEU A 92 1.62 20.27 -0.49
C LEU A 92 1.24 20.51 -1.96
N GLY A 93 2.17 20.30 -2.88
CA GLY A 93 2.01 20.67 -4.30
C GLY A 93 2.22 22.15 -4.54
N ASN A 94 2.07 22.58 -5.80
CA ASN A 94 2.23 23.98 -6.16
C ASN A 94 1.15 24.85 -5.48
N MET A 95 1.58 25.98 -4.92
CA MET A 95 0.71 26.92 -4.18
C MET A 95 -0.05 26.26 -3.02
N ASP A 96 0.53 25.23 -2.41
CA ASP A 96 -0.06 24.50 -1.27
C ASP A 96 -1.47 23.98 -1.54
N ARG A 97 -1.73 23.53 -2.77
CA ARG A 97 -3.05 23.00 -3.18
C ARG A 97 -3.49 21.73 -2.44
N GLY A 98 -2.59 21.07 -1.72
CA GLY A 98 -2.86 19.90 -0.89
C GLY A 98 -2.60 18.55 -1.53
N TYR A 99 -2.17 18.51 -2.79
CA TYR A 99 -1.94 17.26 -3.52
C TYR A 99 -0.91 17.43 -4.65
N ILE A 100 -0.33 16.32 -5.07
CA ILE A 100 0.73 16.23 -6.08
C ILE A 100 0.29 15.26 -7.17
N GLU A 101 0.61 15.57 -8.43
CA GLU A 101 0.25 14.71 -9.56
C GLU A 101 1.38 14.62 -10.58
N CYS A 102 1.77 13.39 -10.91
CA CYS A 102 2.54 13.06 -12.12
C CYS A 102 1.56 12.51 -13.16
N GLY A 103 1.25 13.30 -14.19
CA GLY A 103 0.06 13.08 -15.03
C GLY A 103 -1.24 13.44 -14.29
N LYS A 104 -2.39 13.40 -14.95
CA LYS A 104 -3.69 13.84 -14.42
C LYS A 104 -4.59 12.68 -14.06
N PHE A 105 -5.09 12.67 -12.83
CA PHE A 105 -6.04 11.65 -12.38
C PHE A 105 -7.29 11.61 -13.25
N GLY A 106 -7.76 10.40 -13.60
CA GLY A 106 -8.99 10.19 -14.35
C GLY A 106 -8.91 10.59 -15.83
N ASN A 107 -7.79 11.12 -16.31
CA ASN A 107 -7.61 11.45 -17.71
C ASN A 107 -7.09 10.25 -18.50
N GLY A 108 -8.01 9.51 -19.12
CA GLY A 108 -7.69 8.35 -19.97
C GLY A 108 -6.84 8.65 -21.21
N ALA A 109 -6.53 9.90 -21.52
CA ALA A 109 -5.58 10.29 -22.57
C ALA A 109 -4.18 10.64 -22.03
N ASP A 110 -4.03 10.81 -20.71
CA ASP A 110 -2.74 11.15 -20.10
C ASP A 110 -1.88 9.90 -19.93
N ASN A 111 -0.66 9.93 -20.43
CA ASN A 111 0.30 8.82 -20.33
C ASN A 111 1.32 9.05 -19.20
N GLY A 112 1.38 10.26 -18.65
CA GLY A 112 2.28 10.65 -17.58
C GLY A 112 3.75 10.39 -17.91
N LYS A 113 4.56 10.13 -16.88
CA LYS A 113 6.03 10.01 -17.00
C LYS A 113 6.56 8.93 -16.05
N PHE A 114 7.49 8.12 -16.53
CA PHE A 114 8.23 7.15 -15.71
C PHE A 114 9.31 7.90 -14.92
N LEU A 115 9.01 8.26 -13.66
CA LEU A 115 9.87 9.06 -12.80
C LEU A 115 10.22 8.33 -11.50
N LYS A 116 11.38 8.67 -10.92
CA LYS A 116 11.85 8.10 -9.65
C LYS A 116 11.89 9.16 -8.57
N PHE A 117 11.16 8.94 -7.48
CA PHE A 117 11.01 9.86 -6.36
C PHE A 117 11.70 9.29 -5.12
N TYR A 118 12.72 9.99 -4.61
CA TYR A 118 13.45 9.60 -3.40
C TYR A 118 13.33 10.69 -2.34
N GLY A 119 12.46 10.47 -1.37
CA GLY A 119 12.43 11.24 -0.12
C GLY A 119 13.55 10.82 0.82
N GLY A 120 13.70 11.55 1.93
CA GLY A 120 14.65 11.19 2.97
C GLY A 120 15.97 11.94 2.95
N TYR A 121 16.12 13.04 2.20
CA TYR A 121 17.37 13.78 2.16
C TYR A 121 17.45 14.87 3.25
N SER A 122 18.64 15.09 3.79
CA SER A 122 18.94 16.30 4.57
C SER A 122 18.67 17.56 3.74
N SER A 123 18.40 18.69 4.39
CA SER A 123 18.14 19.96 3.68
C SER A 123 19.24 20.43 2.71
N ASP A 124 20.48 19.92 2.82
CA ASP A 124 21.61 20.18 1.93
C ASP A 124 21.95 19.00 0.99
N PHE A 125 21.18 17.92 1.04
CA PHE A 125 21.39 16.69 0.28
C PHE A 125 22.77 16.03 0.50
N SER A 126 23.40 16.26 1.65
CA SER A 126 24.66 15.59 2.04
C SER A 126 24.43 14.15 2.50
N GLU A 127 23.27 13.86 3.08
CA GLU A 127 22.90 12.55 3.62
C GLU A 127 21.48 12.18 3.15
N ARG A 128 21.26 10.89 2.84
CA ARG A 128 19.91 10.33 2.70
C ARG A 128 19.68 9.33 3.82
N ASN A 129 18.68 9.60 4.64
CA ASN A 129 18.21 8.73 5.69
C ASN A 129 16.70 8.99 5.88
N PRO A 130 15.83 8.17 5.27
CA PRO A 130 14.38 8.35 5.35
C PRO A 130 13.81 8.22 6.75
N VAL A 131 14.53 7.62 7.71
CA VAL A 131 14.14 7.56 9.14
C VAL A 131 14.34 8.91 9.81
N LYS A 132 15.49 9.56 9.54
CA LYS A 132 15.93 10.82 10.16
C LYS A 132 15.34 12.06 9.48
N TYR A 133 15.40 12.12 8.15
CA TYR A 133 15.00 13.29 7.36
C TYR A 133 13.62 13.06 6.76
N ILE A 134 12.58 13.61 7.39
CA ILE A 134 11.20 13.23 7.06
C ILE A 134 10.69 14.03 5.86
N THR A 135 10.51 13.36 4.72
CA THR A 135 9.77 13.88 3.56
C THR A 135 8.31 13.47 3.68
N LYS A 136 7.39 14.43 3.83
CA LYS A 136 5.96 14.14 4.03
C LYS A 136 5.05 14.91 3.09
N ILE A 137 3.88 14.33 2.84
CA ILE A 137 2.72 14.97 2.22
C ILE A 137 1.61 14.90 3.26
N GLN A 138 1.42 16.02 3.97
CA GLN A 138 0.54 16.13 5.12
C GLN A 138 -0.30 17.40 5.01
N PRO A 139 -1.43 17.37 4.26
CA PRO A 139 -2.35 18.49 4.20
C PRO A 139 -2.93 18.82 5.58
N ASN A 140 -3.29 20.09 5.76
CA ASN A 140 -3.87 20.61 7.00
C ASN A 140 -4.76 21.83 6.72
N ALA A 141 -5.09 22.63 7.73
CA ALA A 141 -5.98 23.78 7.58
C ALA A 141 -5.43 24.90 6.68
N SER A 142 -4.15 24.89 6.29
CA SER A 142 -3.56 25.88 5.38
C SER A 142 -3.92 25.68 3.92
N ILE A 143 -4.36 24.49 3.52
CA ILE A 143 -4.67 24.17 2.12
C ILE A 143 -6.12 24.54 1.76
N PRO A 144 -6.46 24.71 0.47
CA PRO A 144 -7.85 24.81 0.03
C PRO A 144 -8.69 23.63 0.53
N LYS A 145 -10.00 23.84 0.80
CA LYS A 145 -10.91 22.83 1.35
C LYS A 145 -11.22 21.65 0.40
N GLY A 146 -10.48 21.46 -0.68
CA GLY A 146 -10.61 20.33 -1.58
C GLY A 146 -9.24 19.82 -1.95
N ILE A 147 -9.01 18.52 -1.75
CA ILE A 147 -7.87 17.82 -2.35
C ILE A 147 -8.37 17.02 -3.55
N GLY A 148 -7.44 16.72 -4.46
CA GLY A 148 -7.71 15.81 -5.57
C GLY A 148 -8.04 14.39 -5.09
N SER A 149 -8.13 13.45 -6.02
CA SER A 149 -8.51 12.06 -5.71
C SER A 149 -7.45 11.28 -4.91
N ALA A 150 -6.23 11.82 -4.76
CA ALA A 150 -5.15 11.30 -3.93
C ALA A 150 -4.23 12.42 -3.42
N LEU A 151 -3.49 12.18 -2.32
CA LEU A 151 -2.40 13.07 -1.88
C LEU A 151 -1.27 13.09 -2.89
N PHE A 152 -0.96 11.94 -3.47
CA PHE A 152 -0.06 11.82 -4.60
C PHE A 152 -0.65 10.85 -5.64
N HIS A 153 -0.86 11.35 -6.85
CA HIS A 153 -1.22 10.52 -7.99
C HIS A 153 -0.05 10.39 -8.98
N ILE A 154 0.15 9.17 -9.50
CA ILE A 154 1.11 8.90 -10.57
C ILE A 154 0.41 8.15 -11.69
N THR A 155 0.48 8.72 -12.89
CA THR A 155 0.26 8.04 -14.16
C THR A 155 1.62 7.83 -14.83
N ALA A 156 1.89 6.60 -15.30
CA ALA A 156 3.10 6.28 -16.06
C ALA A 156 2.84 5.07 -16.96
N ARG A 157 2.45 5.33 -18.21
CA ARG A 157 2.09 4.29 -19.17
C ARG A 157 2.51 4.68 -20.58
N ARG A 158 2.64 3.69 -21.46
CA ARG A 158 2.84 3.91 -22.88
C ARG A 158 1.50 4.23 -23.55
N ALA A 159 1.57 5.15 -24.50
CA ALA A 159 0.46 5.42 -25.37
C ALA A 159 0.11 4.17 -26.19
N TYR A 160 -1.16 4.02 -26.57
CA TYR A 160 -1.57 2.92 -27.44
C TYR A 160 -0.72 2.90 -28.73
N GLY A 161 -0.11 1.75 -29.02
CA GLY A 161 0.76 1.57 -30.20
C GLY A 161 2.22 1.96 -30.00
N ASP A 162 2.59 2.61 -28.89
CA ASP A 162 3.98 2.84 -28.54
C ASP A 162 4.63 1.54 -28.06
N LYS A 163 5.61 1.05 -28.85
CA LYS A 163 6.29 -0.23 -28.63
C LYS A 163 7.57 -0.08 -27.81
N ARG A 164 7.92 1.13 -27.36
CA ARG A 164 9.08 1.34 -26.49
C ARG A 164 8.86 0.59 -25.17
N PRO A 165 9.89 -0.07 -24.62
CA PRO A 165 9.78 -0.70 -23.30
C PRO A 165 9.27 0.31 -22.27
N ALA A 166 8.37 -0.12 -21.38
CA ALA A 166 7.94 0.71 -20.27
C ALA A 166 9.11 1.02 -19.33
N GLY A 167 9.08 2.20 -18.72
CA GLY A 167 10.15 2.68 -17.84
C GLY A 167 10.05 2.16 -16.40
N GLU A 168 10.73 2.84 -15.50
CA GLU A 168 10.71 2.57 -14.06
C GLU A 168 10.02 3.71 -13.31
N VAL A 169 9.15 3.36 -12.36
CA VAL A 169 8.58 4.29 -11.38
C VAL A 169 9.06 3.88 -10.00
N VAL A 170 9.58 4.83 -9.23
CA VAL A 170 9.99 4.58 -7.83
C VAL A 170 9.36 5.61 -6.92
N VAL A 171 8.78 5.18 -5.81
CA VAL A 171 8.37 6.03 -4.69
C VAL A 171 9.05 5.49 -3.44
N ASP A 172 10.05 6.20 -2.95
CA ASP A 172 10.92 5.72 -1.86
C ASP A 172 11.07 6.76 -0.75
N GLY A 173 10.70 6.40 0.48
CA GLY A 173 11.00 7.21 1.68
C GLY A 173 10.03 8.37 1.94
N PHE A 174 8.76 8.23 1.57
CA PHE A 174 7.72 9.25 1.79
C PHE A 174 6.79 8.89 2.96
N THR A 175 6.33 9.90 3.69
CA THR A 175 5.21 9.77 4.65
C THR A 175 3.97 10.46 4.10
N PHE A 176 2.91 9.70 3.87
CA PHE A 176 1.59 10.18 3.51
C PHE A 176 0.70 10.18 4.76
N ASP A 177 0.27 11.37 5.19
CA ASP A 177 -0.56 11.51 6.40
C ASP A 177 -1.75 12.45 6.19
N GLY A 178 -2.96 11.94 6.40
CA GLY A 178 -4.19 12.73 6.35
C GLY A 178 -4.66 13.31 7.66
N GLY A 179 -4.01 12.98 8.78
CA GLY A 179 -4.58 13.14 10.11
C GLY A 179 -4.97 14.58 10.47
N GLU A 180 -4.27 15.59 9.97
CA GLU A 180 -4.64 17.00 10.21
C GLU A 180 -5.75 17.52 9.28
N TYR A 181 -5.94 16.86 8.14
CA TYR A 181 -6.92 17.25 7.14
C TYR A 181 -8.27 16.56 7.33
N ILE A 182 -8.28 15.30 7.74
CA ILE A 182 -9.51 14.55 7.99
C ILE A 182 -10.32 15.20 9.11
N LEU A 183 -11.64 15.28 8.89
CA LEU A 183 -12.58 15.73 9.90
C LEU A 183 -12.90 14.59 10.90
N TYR A 184 -12.63 14.85 12.17
CA TYR A 184 -12.92 13.98 13.32
C TYR A 184 -13.85 14.69 14.29
N TYR A 185 -14.62 13.95 15.09
CA TYR A 185 -15.24 14.53 16.28
C TYR A 185 -14.15 14.99 17.26
N LYS A 186 -14.39 16.07 18.00
CA LYS A 186 -13.53 16.39 19.14
C LYS A 186 -13.60 15.25 20.17
N PRO A 187 -12.47 14.88 20.79
CA PRO A 187 -12.44 13.78 21.74
C PRO A 187 -13.27 14.12 22.99
N ASP A 188 -14.18 13.22 23.37
CA ASP A 188 -14.95 13.28 24.62
C ASP A 188 -15.35 11.87 25.07
N VAL A 189 -14.63 11.33 26.07
CA VAL A 189 -14.89 9.99 26.64
C VAL A 189 -16.24 9.88 27.35
N LYS A 190 -16.89 11.01 27.71
CA LYS A 190 -18.20 11.02 28.36
C LYS A 190 -19.34 10.99 27.35
N ASP A 191 -19.08 11.34 26.10
CA ASP A 191 -20.06 11.33 25.03
C ASP A 191 -19.87 10.10 24.12
N PRO A 192 -20.70 9.06 24.24
CA PRO A 192 -20.59 7.84 23.43
C PRO A 192 -20.84 8.08 21.93
N ARG A 193 -21.31 9.27 21.54
CA ARG A 193 -21.46 9.66 20.13
C ARG A 193 -20.13 9.97 19.46
N THR A 194 -19.10 10.35 20.23
CA THR A 194 -17.80 10.77 19.67
C THR A 194 -16.90 9.60 19.34
N GLY A 195 -17.17 8.38 19.83
CA GLY A 195 -16.29 7.22 19.62
C GLY A 195 -14.87 7.45 20.13
N THR A 196 -14.75 8.06 21.31
CA THR A 196 -13.46 8.35 21.97
C THR A 196 -13.17 7.24 22.98
N PRO A 197 -12.23 6.31 22.71
CA PRO A 197 -12.07 5.10 23.51
C PRO A 197 -11.42 5.37 24.88
N ASN A 198 -10.57 6.38 24.98
CA ASN A 198 -9.89 6.81 26.19
C ASN A 198 -9.41 8.27 26.05
N ALA A 199 -8.96 8.87 27.16
CA ALA A 199 -8.61 10.29 27.20
C ALA A 199 -7.28 10.64 26.51
N GLU A 200 -6.48 9.65 26.11
CA GLU A 200 -5.15 9.82 25.54
C GLU A 200 -5.14 9.69 24.00
N VAL A 201 -6.20 9.17 23.39
CA VAL A 201 -6.37 9.17 21.93
C VAL A 201 -6.66 10.59 21.45
N GLU A 202 -5.96 11.01 20.38
CA GLU A 202 -5.90 12.41 19.96
C GLU A 202 -7.23 13.01 19.48
N THR A 203 -8.13 12.17 18.97
CA THR A 203 -9.41 12.59 18.39
C THR A 203 -10.54 11.64 18.77
N GLY A 204 -11.78 12.11 18.62
CA GLY A 204 -12.91 11.20 18.45
C GLY A 204 -12.83 10.46 17.11
N MET A 205 -13.87 9.67 16.82
CA MET A 205 -13.99 8.91 15.58
C MET A 205 -14.06 9.83 14.36
N LEU A 206 -13.68 9.28 13.22
CA LEU A 206 -13.80 9.94 11.93
C LEU A 206 -15.26 10.30 11.63
N VAL A 207 -15.51 11.50 11.11
CA VAL A 207 -16.84 11.93 10.67
C VAL A 207 -17.10 11.40 9.26
N HIS A 208 -18.09 10.51 9.08
CA HIS A 208 -18.47 9.97 7.75
C HIS A 208 -18.93 11.09 6.79
N PRO A 209 -18.75 10.98 5.45
CA PRO A 209 -19.19 12.00 4.50
C PRO A 209 -20.67 12.38 4.65
N ASP A 210 -21.53 11.42 5.01
CA ASP A 210 -22.97 11.65 5.16
C ASP A 210 -23.39 12.09 6.57
N ALA A 211 -22.45 12.12 7.53
CA ALA A 211 -22.74 12.56 8.89
C ALA A 211 -22.72 14.09 9.01
N LEU A 212 -23.53 14.60 9.95
CA LEU A 212 -23.38 15.97 10.45
C LEU A 212 -22.12 16.04 11.31
N ALA A 213 -21.26 17.02 11.04
CA ALA A 213 -19.96 17.14 11.72
C ALA A 213 -20.07 17.41 13.23
N GLY A 214 -21.15 18.03 13.69
CA GLY A 214 -21.29 18.42 15.10
C GLY A 214 -20.09 19.24 15.60
N ASN A 215 -19.65 18.96 16.83
CA ASN A 215 -18.41 19.54 17.38
C ASN A 215 -17.20 18.74 16.87
N ALA A 216 -16.62 19.20 15.75
CA ALA A 216 -15.53 18.52 15.05
C ALA A 216 -14.21 19.32 15.07
N MET A 217 -13.14 18.66 14.64
CA MET A 217 -11.83 19.20 14.35
C MET A 217 -11.28 18.59 13.06
N GLY A 218 -10.29 19.24 12.44
CA GLY A 218 -9.85 18.92 11.08
C GLY A 218 -10.56 19.76 10.02
N VAL A 219 -10.41 19.40 8.76
CA VAL A 219 -10.75 20.29 7.64
C VAL A 219 -11.88 19.74 6.77
N ASN A 220 -11.83 18.45 6.42
CA ASN A 220 -12.65 17.93 5.33
C ASN A 220 -13.09 16.46 5.52
N LYS A 221 -14.26 16.12 4.97
CA LYS A 221 -14.89 14.79 5.03
C LYS A 221 -14.96 14.03 3.70
N HIS A 222 -14.31 14.50 2.63
CA HIS A 222 -14.24 13.83 1.34
C HIS A 222 -13.23 12.70 1.38
N ASP A 223 -13.51 11.63 0.66
CA ASP A 223 -12.63 10.47 0.57
C ASP A 223 -11.56 10.67 -0.51
N TRP A 224 -10.33 10.26 -0.19
CA TRP A 224 -9.14 10.43 -1.01
C TRP A 224 -8.11 9.37 -0.62
N ARG A 225 -7.22 9.01 -1.55
CA ARG A 225 -6.17 8.00 -1.36
C ARG A 225 -4.86 8.64 -0.91
N ALA A 226 -4.01 7.96 -0.18
CA ALA A 226 -2.65 8.49 0.01
C ALA A 226 -1.86 8.45 -1.30
N LEU A 227 -1.62 7.26 -1.85
CA LEU A 227 -0.97 7.08 -3.15
C LEU A 227 -1.90 6.39 -4.14
N HIS A 228 -2.12 7.01 -5.30
CA HIS A 228 -2.87 6.41 -6.40
C HIS A 228 -2.02 6.20 -7.65
N LEU A 229 -2.04 4.98 -8.20
CA LEU A 229 -1.24 4.60 -9.35
C LEU A 229 -2.09 4.25 -10.59
N THR A 230 -1.61 4.65 -11.76
CA THR A 230 -2.06 4.17 -13.07
C THR A 230 -0.81 3.96 -13.92
N VAL A 231 -0.20 2.79 -13.76
CA VAL A 231 1.21 2.57 -14.10
C VAL A 231 1.41 1.27 -14.87
N GLU A 232 2.53 1.14 -15.55
CA GLU A 232 3.04 -0.11 -16.10
C GLU A 232 4.59 -0.11 -16.00
N GLY A 233 5.26 -1.15 -16.49
CA GLY A 233 6.71 -1.27 -16.43
C GLY A 233 7.20 -1.79 -15.09
N ASN A 234 8.31 -1.27 -14.59
CA ASN A 234 8.87 -1.66 -13.29
C ASN A 234 8.51 -0.62 -12.24
N VAL A 235 7.71 -0.99 -11.25
CA VAL A 235 7.21 -0.07 -10.24
C VAL A 235 7.69 -0.50 -8.87
N LYS A 236 8.24 0.43 -8.08
CA LYS A 236 8.66 0.20 -6.71
C LYS A 236 8.04 1.23 -5.78
N VAL A 237 7.37 0.77 -4.72
CA VAL A 237 6.89 1.60 -3.62
C VAL A 237 7.51 1.06 -2.33
N GLN A 238 8.49 1.77 -1.79
CA GLN A 238 9.28 1.26 -0.68
C GLN A 238 9.63 2.29 0.39
N ASN A 239 9.91 1.82 1.61
CA ASN A 239 10.31 2.67 2.74
C ASN A 239 9.31 3.80 3.06
N CYS A 240 8.03 3.62 2.69
CA CYS A 240 7.00 4.62 2.84
C CYS A 240 6.13 4.36 4.09
N VAL A 241 5.47 5.42 4.55
CA VAL A 241 4.50 5.38 5.63
C VAL A 241 3.17 5.90 5.10
N PHE A 242 2.11 5.11 5.23
CA PHE A 242 0.74 5.44 4.86
C PHE A 242 -0.10 5.45 6.13
N VAL A 243 -0.43 6.63 6.63
CA VAL A 243 -1.10 6.78 7.93
C VAL A 243 -2.28 7.74 7.86
N ASN A 244 -3.36 7.43 8.59
CA ASN A 244 -4.58 8.21 8.61
C ASN A 244 -5.13 8.48 7.19
N CYS A 245 -5.25 7.43 6.36
CA CYS A 245 -5.85 7.57 5.03
C CYS A 245 -7.36 7.42 5.13
N ARG A 246 -8.10 8.35 4.51
CA ARG A 246 -9.57 8.35 4.57
C ARG A 246 -10.21 7.35 3.60
N TYR A 247 -9.48 6.96 2.58
CA TYR A 247 -9.76 5.87 1.63
C TYR A 247 -8.54 4.92 1.68
N PHE A 248 -8.19 4.25 0.58
CA PHE A 248 -7.02 3.37 0.53
C PHE A 248 -5.69 4.07 0.86
N GLY A 249 -4.78 3.35 1.51
CA GLY A 249 -3.38 3.76 1.66
C GLY A 249 -2.67 3.80 0.30
N LEU A 250 -2.59 2.64 -0.35
CA LEU A 250 -2.12 2.49 -1.73
C LEU A 250 -3.22 1.85 -2.58
N GLN A 251 -3.62 2.51 -3.67
CA GLN A 251 -4.52 1.94 -4.65
C GLN A 251 -4.05 2.20 -6.08
N GLY A 252 -4.24 1.25 -7.00
CA GLY A 252 -3.97 1.56 -8.40
C GLY A 252 -4.19 0.44 -9.40
N GLY A 253 -4.19 0.85 -10.67
CA GLY A 253 -4.20 -0.05 -11.82
C GLY A 253 -2.79 -0.28 -12.35
N MET A 254 -2.45 -1.54 -12.57
CA MET A 254 -1.19 -2.00 -13.16
C MET A 254 -1.41 -2.53 -14.57
N GLY A 255 -0.74 -1.93 -15.55
CA GLY A 255 -0.58 -2.45 -16.91
C GLY A 255 0.48 -3.55 -16.95
N ALA A 256 1.08 -3.78 -18.12
CA ALA A 256 2.12 -4.82 -18.26
C ALA A 256 3.37 -4.50 -17.43
N GLY A 257 3.97 -5.50 -16.78
CA GLY A 257 5.22 -5.36 -16.02
C GLY A 257 5.17 -5.92 -14.61
N HIS A 258 5.97 -5.35 -13.72
CA HIS A 258 6.09 -5.79 -12.33
C HIS A 258 5.94 -4.61 -11.37
N ILE A 259 5.18 -4.83 -10.30
CA ILE A 259 5.09 -3.90 -9.17
C ILE A 259 5.58 -4.58 -7.90
N GLU A 260 6.46 -3.90 -7.18
CA GLU A 260 6.99 -4.29 -5.87
C GLU A 260 6.55 -3.23 -4.84
N VAL A 261 5.81 -3.66 -3.82
CA VAL A 261 5.42 -2.83 -2.67
C VAL A 261 6.08 -3.44 -1.45
N SER A 262 7.21 -2.88 -1.05
CA SER A 262 8.09 -3.49 -0.07
C SER A 262 8.56 -2.56 1.02
N ASN A 263 8.78 -3.08 2.23
CA ASN A 263 9.31 -2.30 3.33
C ASN A 263 8.49 -1.04 3.67
N ASN A 264 7.16 -1.14 3.72
CA ASN A 264 6.29 0.00 4.05
C ASN A 264 5.53 -0.23 5.36
N VAL A 265 5.08 0.87 5.96
CA VAL A 265 4.20 0.88 7.13
C VAL A 265 2.84 1.45 6.72
N PHE A 266 1.77 0.72 7.01
CA PHE A 266 0.39 1.14 6.81
C PHE A 266 -0.35 1.14 8.14
N VAL A 267 -0.91 2.29 8.56
CA VAL A 267 -1.56 2.42 9.87
C VAL A 267 -2.83 3.28 9.78
N ALA A 268 -3.94 2.83 10.35
CA ALA A 268 -5.17 3.64 10.43
C ALA A 268 -5.71 4.10 9.05
N ASN A 269 -5.71 3.20 8.07
CA ASN A 269 -6.21 3.46 6.72
C ASN A 269 -7.63 2.91 6.56
N ARG A 270 -8.57 3.73 6.09
CA ARG A 270 -9.93 3.27 5.75
C ARG A 270 -9.91 2.43 4.46
N TYR A 271 -10.96 1.65 4.22
CA TYR A 271 -11.09 0.73 3.10
C TYR A 271 -10.07 -0.41 3.13
N ALA A 272 -8.87 -0.24 2.56
CA ALA A 272 -7.79 -1.20 2.70
C ALA A 272 -6.43 -0.52 2.69
N ALA A 273 -5.41 -1.19 3.25
CA ALA A 273 -4.07 -0.65 3.21
C ALA A 273 -3.49 -0.68 1.79
N CYS A 274 -3.66 -1.79 1.05
CA CYS A 274 -3.18 -1.93 -0.32
C CYS A 274 -4.18 -2.66 -1.23
N GLU A 275 -4.45 -2.08 -2.41
CA GLU A 275 -5.26 -2.68 -3.47
C GLU A 275 -4.70 -2.34 -4.87
N ILE A 276 -4.15 -3.34 -5.56
CA ILE A 276 -3.64 -3.18 -6.94
C ILE A 276 -4.34 -4.19 -7.85
N TRP A 277 -4.93 -3.74 -8.97
CA TRP A 277 -5.56 -4.61 -9.97
C TRP A 277 -4.87 -4.51 -11.33
N GLY A 278 -5.00 -5.56 -12.15
CA GLY A 278 -4.49 -5.54 -13.52
C GLY A 278 -5.45 -4.86 -14.47
N THR A 279 -4.93 -4.07 -15.42
CA THR A 279 -5.74 -3.29 -16.37
C THR A 279 -5.73 -3.83 -17.79
N LEU A 280 -5.05 -4.94 -18.04
CA LEU A 280 -5.00 -5.57 -19.36
C LEU A 280 -6.29 -6.36 -19.66
N ALA A 281 -6.53 -6.58 -20.95
CA ALA A 281 -7.63 -7.44 -21.39
C ALA A 281 -7.47 -8.88 -20.87
N ALA A 282 -8.60 -9.54 -20.64
CA ALA A 282 -8.64 -10.91 -20.14
C ALA A 282 -7.78 -11.87 -21.00
N GLY A 283 -7.01 -12.73 -20.35
CA GLY A 283 -6.03 -13.62 -20.96
C GLY A 283 -4.60 -13.07 -20.97
N ARG A 284 -4.40 -11.77 -20.68
CA ARG A 284 -3.08 -11.12 -20.61
C ARG A 284 -2.58 -10.93 -19.18
N GLU A 285 -3.21 -11.54 -18.19
CA GLU A 285 -2.82 -11.39 -16.78
C GLU A 285 -1.38 -11.87 -16.53
N GLY A 286 -0.88 -12.79 -17.37
CA GLY A 286 0.49 -13.32 -17.31
C GLY A 286 1.59 -12.30 -17.62
N GLU A 287 1.22 -11.11 -18.10
CA GLU A 287 2.14 -10.01 -18.34
C GLU A 287 2.31 -9.11 -17.11
N ILE A 288 1.62 -9.42 -16.00
CA ILE A 288 1.62 -8.62 -14.77
C ILE A 288 1.98 -9.51 -13.59
N SER A 289 2.93 -9.05 -12.77
CA SER A 289 3.22 -9.64 -11.47
C SER A 289 3.30 -8.59 -10.37
N PHE A 290 2.97 -9.01 -9.14
CA PHE A 290 2.94 -8.14 -7.97
C PHE A 290 3.59 -8.81 -6.76
N ASP A 291 4.60 -8.17 -6.19
CA ASP A 291 5.20 -8.53 -4.93
C ASP A 291 4.79 -7.54 -3.82
N PHE A 292 4.22 -8.04 -2.73
CA PHE A 292 3.89 -7.29 -1.53
C PHE A 292 4.59 -7.94 -0.33
N HIS A 293 5.71 -7.37 0.11
CA HIS A 293 6.52 -8.01 1.14
C HIS A 293 7.20 -7.11 2.15
N HIS A 294 7.48 -7.65 3.33
CA HIS A 294 8.14 -6.88 4.39
C HIS A 294 7.36 -5.60 4.73
N ASN A 295 6.03 -5.62 4.70
CA ASN A 295 5.20 -4.50 5.10
C ASN A 295 4.57 -4.76 6.48
N THR A 296 4.46 -3.71 7.29
CA THR A 296 3.74 -3.74 8.57
C THR A 296 2.39 -3.03 8.40
N VAL A 297 1.28 -3.75 8.52
CA VAL A 297 -0.07 -3.30 8.21
C VAL A 297 -0.99 -3.40 9.42
N LEU A 298 -1.34 -2.25 10.00
CA LEU A 298 -2.12 -2.14 11.23
C LEU A 298 -3.39 -1.29 11.07
N PHE A 299 -4.43 -1.65 11.81
CA PHE A 299 -5.61 -0.82 12.01
C PHE A 299 -6.26 -0.34 10.71
N SER A 300 -6.41 -1.19 9.69
CA SER A 300 -7.30 -0.84 8.58
C SER A 300 -8.76 -0.78 9.07
N TRP A 301 -9.55 0.16 8.53
CA TRP A 301 -10.91 0.47 8.98
C TRP A 301 -11.96 0.29 7.89
N PRO A 302 -13.20 -0.10 8.25
CA PRO A 302 -14.29 -0.25 7.31
C PRO A 302 -14.77 1.11 6.78
N ILE A 303 -15.67 1.09 5.79
CA ILE A 303 -16.23 2.33 5.20
C ILE A 303 -16.93 3.15 6.27
N THR A 304 -17.70 2.49 7.12
CA THR A 304 -18.61 3.07 8.10
C THR A 304 -18.35 2.49 9.49
N LYS A 305 -18.86 3.15 10.53
CA LYS A 305 -18.72 2.68 11.92
C LYS A 305 -19.57 1.45 12.24
N GLU A 306 -20.32 0.94 11.26
CA GLU A 306 -21.17 -0.23 11.34
C GLU A 306 -20.40 -1.53 11.01
N PHE A 307 -19.16 -1.43 10.52
CA PHE A 307 -18.26 -2.57 10.25
C PHE A 307 -18.78 -3.57 9.21
N GLU A 308 -19.61 -3.09 8.28
CA GLU A 308 -20.28 -3.94 7.30
C GLU A 308 -19.35 -4.38 6.16
N THR A 309 -18.53 -3.45 5.67
CA THR A 309 -17.70 -3.67 4.48
C THR A 309 -16.37 -2.93 4.57
N MET A 310 -15.37 -3.54 3.92
CA MET A 310 -13.97 -3.13 3.94
C MET A 310 -13.29 -3.28 5.32
N GLY A 311 -12.06 -2.78 5.47
CA GLY A 311 -11.21 -2.95 6.65
C GLY A 311 -10.13 -4.02 6.47
N GLN A 312 -9.69 -4.23 5.24
CA GLN A 312 -8.68 -5.23 4.88
C GLN A 312 -7.25 -4.67 4.95
N GLY A 313 -6.29 -5.49 5.35
CA GLY A 313 -4.87 -5.17 5.16
C GLY A 313 -4.50 -5.22 3.68
N PHE A 314 -4.59 -6.40 3.07
CA PHE A 314 -4.26 -6.63 1.66
C PHE A 314 -5.41 -7.29 0.92
N ARG A 315 -5.58 -6.98 -0.37
CA ARG A 315 -6.61 -7.59 -1.23
C ARG A 315 -6.00 -8.21 -2.48
N PHE A 316 -6.25 -9.51 -2.68
CA PHE A 316 -5.97 -10.16 -3.97
C PHE A 316 -7.02 -9.72 -5.00
N MET A 317 -6.61 -8.85 -5.91
CA MET A 317 -7.47 -8.39 -7.00
C MET A 317 -7.35 -9.26 -8.26
N ASN A 318 -8.17 -8.96 -9.26
CA ASN A 318 -8.17 -9.63 -10.56
C ASN A 318 -7.22 -8.95 -11.56
N GLY A 319 -6.97 -9.63 -12.68
CA GLY A 319 -6.19 -9.09 -13.79
C GLY A 319 -4.67 -9.25 -13.65
N ILE A 320 -4.19 -9.91 -12.58
CA ILE A 320 -2.76 -10.17 -12.33
C ILE A 320 -2.57 -11.67 -12.16
N ARG A 321 -1.64 -12.27 -12.92
CA ARG A 321 -1.41 -13.73 -12.87
C ARG A 321 -0.76 -14.16 -11.58
N THR A 322 0.30 -13.46 -11.18
CA THR A 322 1.13 -13.85 -10.04
C THR A 322 1.19 -12.72 -9.03
N ILE A 323 0.60 -12.95 -7.86
CA ILE A 323 0.66 -12.04 -6.72
C ILE A 323 1.36 -12.78 -5.57
N ASN A 324 2.48 -12.26 -5.10
CA ASN A 324 3.25 -12.79 -3.97
C ASN A 324 3.09 -11.89 -2.75
N VAL A 325 2.54 -12.44 -1.66
CA VAL A 325 2.36 -11.75 -0.39
C VAL A 325 3.17 -12.47 0.68
N TYR A 326 4.29 -11.88 1.10
CA TYR A 326 5.23 -12.60 1.98
C TYR A 326 6.02 -11.75 2.95
N ASN A 327 6.47 -12.33 4.06
CA ASN A 327 7.25 -11.66 5.09
C ASN A 327 6.59 -10.38 5.64
N ASN A 328 5.25 -10.28 5.60
CA ASN A 328 4.52 -9.14 6.15
C ASN A 328 4.10 -9.39 7.60
N ILE A 329 3.71 -8.31 8.29
CA ILE A 329 2.93 -8.36 9.53
C ILE A 329 1.58 -7.72 9.26
N PHE A 330 0.51 -8.48 9.42
CA PHE A 330 -0.87 -7.99 9.42
C PHE A 330 -1.43 -8.07 10.83
N ALA A 331 -1.60 -6.93 11.49
CA ALA A 331 -2.02 -6.91 12.89
C ALA A 331 -3.18 -5.95 13.14
N PHE A 332 -4.14 -6.34 13.97
CA PHE A 332 -5.22 -5.47 14.44
C PHE A 332 -5.99 -4.78 13.31
N ASN A 333 -6.21 -5.47 12.18
CA ASN A 333 -7.09 -4.98 11.12
C ASN A 333 -8.55 -5.25 11.51
N SER A 334 -9.41 -4.25 11.32
CA SER A 334 -10.82 -4.33 11.77
C SER A 334 -11.62 -5.44 11.10
N ARG A 335 -11.22 -5.88 9.90
CA ARG A 335 -11.82 -7.01 9.19
C ARG A 335 -10.83 -8.14 9.00
N CYS A 336 -9.87 -8.01 8.08
CA CYS A 336 -8.94 -9.09 7.81
C CYS A 336 -7.51 -8.63 7.53
N GLY A 337 -6.54 -9.51 7.78
CA GLY A 337 -5.17 -9.28 7.34
C GLY A 337 -5.09 -9.32 5.81
N VAL A 338 -5.62 -10.39 5.21
CA VAL A 338 -5.60 -10.64 3.77
C VAL A 338 -6.97 -11.08 3.28
N GLU A 339 -7.43 -10.56 2.14
CA GLU A 339 -8.69 -10.93 1.49
C GLU A 339 -8.43 -11.60 0.13
N ARG A 340 -9.08 -12.75 -0.12
CA ARG A 340 -9.08 -13.46 -1.39
C ARG A 340 -10.48 -13.58 -2.03
N CYS A 341 -11.26 -12.51 -1.99
CA CYS A 341 -12.66 -12.49 -2.41
C CYS A 341 -12.93 -12.07 -3.87
N ARG A 342 -11.89 -11.84 -4.68
CA ARG A 342 -12.03 -11.52 -6.11
C ARG A 342 -11.64 -12.72 -6.97
N TYR A 343 -12.61 -13.24 -7.69
CA TYR A 343 -12.48 -14.39 -8.58
C TYR A 343 -12.64 -13.93 -10.03
N GLU A 344 -11.88 -14.53 -10.94
CA GLU A 344 -12.03 -14.28 -12.37
C GLU A 344 -13.38 -14.83 -12.87
N ASN A 345 -14.06 -14.06 -13.73
CA ASN A 345 -15.33 -14.48 -14.31
C ASN A 345 -15.20 -15.77 -15.15
N LYS A 346 -14.01 -15.99 -15.72
CA LYS A 346 -13.65 -17.12 -16.57
C LYS A 346 -12.93 -18.17 -15.74
N LYS A 347 -13.55 -19.34 -15.57
CA LYS A 347 -13.03 -20.44 -14.74
C LYS A 347 -11.65 -20.91 -15.17
N GLU A 348 -11.36 -20.88 -16.46
CA GLU A 348 -10.06 -21.22 -17.04
C GLU A 348 -8.96 -20.21 -16.69
N LEU A 349 -9.31 -18.93 -16.53
CA LEU A 349 -8.37 -17.89 -16.09
C LEU A 349 -8.19 -17.92 -14.57
N GLU A 350 -9.26 -18.22 -13.83
CA GLU A 350 -9.21 -18.40 -12.37
C GLU A 350 -8.24 -19.52 -11.97
N LYS A 351 -8.27 -20.66 -12.66
CA LYS A 351 -7.34 -21.79 -12.43
C LYS A 351 -5.87 -21.44 -12.63
N LEU A 352 -5.58 -20.38 -13.39
CA LEU A 352 -4.23 -19.93 -13.66
C LEU A 352 -3.78 -18.86 -12.64
N LYS A 353 -4.67 -18.31 -11.82
CA LYS A 353 -4.35 -17.27 -10.86
C LYS A 353 -3.48 -17.85 -9.75
N GLN A 354 -2.35 -17.19 -9.49
CA GLN A 354 -1.40 -17.57 -8.45
C GLN A 354 -1.50 -16.54 -7.33
N SER A 355 -2.35 -16.84 -6.35
CA SER A 355 -2.52 -16.02 -5.14
C SER A 355 -1.60 -16.58 -4.07
N ASN A 356 -0.32 -16.21 -4.12
CA ASN A 356 0.69 -16.72 -3.21
C ASN A 356 0.68 -15.93 -1.90
N LEU A 357 0.58 -16.62 -0.78
CA LEU A 357 0.58 -16.04 0.57
C LEU A 357 1.45 -16.91 1.45
N TYR A 358 2.67 -16.50 1.78
CA TYR A 358 3.62 -17.36 2.50
C TYR A 358 4.50 -16.54 3.44
N ASP A 359 4.96 -17.15 4.54
CA ASP A 359 5.81 -16.48 5.53
C ASP A 359 5.25 -15.15 6.04
N ASN A 360 3.96 -15.07 6.38
CA ASN A 360 3.40 -13.86 7.00
C ASN A 360 3.07 -14.09 8.48
N TYR A 361 3.12 -13.00 9.25
CA TYR A 361 2.61 -12.93 10.61
C TYR A 361 1.24 -12.29 10.65
N PHE A 362 0.35 -12.91 11.42
CA PHE A 362 -0.98 -12.38 11.72
C PHE A 362 -1.13 -12.17 13.23
N LEU A 363 -1.87 -11.13 13.65
CA LEU A 363 -2.10 -10.86 15.07
C LEU A 363 -3.35 -10.02 15.28
N GLY A 364 -4.37 -10.56 15.97
CA GLY A 364 -5.50 -9.76 16.45
C GLY A 364 -6.35 -9.09 15.37
N ASN A 365 -6.28 -9.59 14.13
CA ASN A 365 -7.26 -9.26 13.08
C ASN A 365 -8.59 -9.94 13.41
N MET A 366 -9.71 -9.46 12.87
CA MET A 366 -10.96 -10.21 12.97
C MET A 366 -10.86 -11.55 12.20
N TYR A 367 -10.29 -11.53 10.99
CA TYR A 367 -9.91 -12.69 10.19
C TYR A 367 -8.45 -12.60 9.75
N ASP A 368 -7.73 -13.71 9.67
CA ASP A 368 -6.36 -13.67 9.15
C ASP A 368 -6.39 -13.63 7.62
N LEU A 369 -6.98 -14.68 7.03
CA LEU A 369 -7.35 -14.75 5.63
C LEU A 369 -8.87 -14.84 5.51
N GLU A 370 -9.47 -13.94 4.73
CA GLU A 370 -10.89 -13.98 4.36
C GLU A 370 -11.05 -14.53 2.94
N ILE A 371 -11.89 -15.56 2.77
CA ILE A 371 -12.27 -16.17 1.49
C ILE A 371 -13.78 -16.00 1.28
N CYS A 372 -14.21 -15.61 0.08
CA CYS A 372 -15.63 -15.36 -0.23
C CYS A 372 -16.11 -16.26 -1.37
N ASP A 373 -16.21 -17.56 -1.11
CA ASP A 373 -16.72 -18.56 -2.05
C ASP A 373 -18.27 -18.65 -2.08
N SER A 374 -18.93 -18.05 -1.09
CA SER A 374 -20.36 -18.18 -0.84
C SER A 374 -20.95 -16.92 -0.20
N SER A 375 -22.24 -16.96 0.14
CA SER A 375 -22.94 -15.84 0.81
C SER A 375 -22.37 -15.43 2.18
N ARG A 376 -21.51 -16.27 2.78
CA ARG A 376 -20.84 -15.98 4.06
C ARG A 376 -19.33 -16.18 3.89
N PRO A 377 -18.52 -15.17 4.18
CA PRO A 377 -17.07 -15.32 4.09
C PRO A 377 -16.56 -16.34 5.12
N ILE A 378 -15.50 -17.05 4.74
CA ILE A 378 -14.78 -18.00 5.57
C ILE A 378 -13.55 -17.30 6.14
N ASN A 379 -13.36 -17.41 7.45
CA ASN A 379 -12.10 -17.08 8.09
C ASN A 379 -11.18 -18.31 8.06
N VAL A 380 -10.01 -18.16 7.46
CA VAL A 380 -8.94 -19.14 7.51
C VAL A 380 -7.87 -18.62 8.47
N PRO A 381 -7.75 -19.19 9.68
CA PRO A 381 -6.68 -18.83 10.62
C PRO A 381 -5.30 -19.06 9.99
N ALA A 382 -4.30 -18.30 10.41
CA ALA A 382 -2.95 -18.37 9.85
C ALA A 382 -2.36 -19.79 9.82
N SER A 383 -2.65 -20.59 10.84
CA SER A 383 -2.20 -21.99 10.96
C SER A 383 -2.84 -22.97 9.99
N ARG A 384 -3.89 -22.57 9.27
CA ARG A 384 -4.65 -23.42 8.32
C ARG A 384 -4.66 -22.85 6.91
N ILE A 385 -3.82 -21.86 6.60
CA ILE A 385 -3.74 -21.27 5.25
C ILE A 385 -3.37 -22.31 4.19
N GLU A 386 -2.62 -23.36 4.54
CA GLU A 386 -2.34 -24.47 3.61
C GLU A 386 -3.58 -25.24 3.15
N GLU A 387 -4.69 -25.16 3.89
CA GLU A 387 -5.96 -25.81 3.55
C GLU A 387 -6.82 -24.96 2.61
N ALA A 388 -6.46 -23.70 2.36
CA ALA A 388 -7.18 -22.82 1.46
C ALA A 388 -6.79 -23.07 0.00
N GLU A 389 -7.65 -23.76 -0.76
CA GLU A 389 -7.40 -24.12 -2.16
C GLU A 389 -7.24 -22.90 -3.09
N GLU A 390 -7.76 -21.73 -2.70
CA GLU A 390 -7.61 -20.46 -3.42
C GLU A 390 -6.21 -19.84 -3.30
N ILE A 391 -5.40 -20.30 -2.35
CA ILE A 391 -4.03 -19.84 -2.12
C ILE A 391 -3.05 -20.83 -2.76
N GLY A 392 -2.10 -20.30 -3.51
CA GLY A 392 -1.03 -21.10 -4.08
C GLY A 392 -0.47 -20.54 -5.40
N PRO A 393 0.63 -21.14 -5.90
CA PRO A 393 1.27 -22.38 -5.40
C PRO A 393 2.11 -22.26 -4.11
N LYS A 394 2.41 -21.05 -3.61
CA LYS A 394 3.16 -20.87 -2.34
C LYS A 394 2.22 -20.45 -1.21
N TYR A 395 2.21 -21.22 -0.12
CA TYR A 395 1.27 -21.03 0.99
C TYR A 395 1.89 -21.29 2.38
N GLU A 396 3.15 -21.71 2.43
CA GLU A 396 3.78 -22.21 3.64
C GLU A 396 4.23 -21.09 4.59
N GLY A 397 4.49 -21.43 5.86
CA GLY A 397 5.17 -20.54 6.80
C GLY A 397 4.34 -19.38 7.37
N ASN A 398 3.08 -19.23 6.96
CA ASN A 398 2.14 -18.33 7.62
C ASN A 398 1.83 -18.80 9.03
N LYS A 399 1.72 -17.86 9.96
CA LYS A 399 1.57 -18.18 11.38
C LYS A 399 1.03 -16.99 12.16
N GLU A 400 0.36 -17.32 13.25
CA GLU A 400 0.09 -16.35 14.32
C GLU A 400 1.42 -15.81 14.83
N MET A 401 1.46 -14.50 15.05
CA MET A 401 2.64 -13.84 15.56
C MET A 401 2.84 -14.22 17.02
N PRO A 402 4.01 -14.79 17.40
CA PRO A 402 4.33 -14.96 18.80
C PRO A 402 4.33 -13.61 19.51
N PHE A 403 3.97 -13.60 20.80
CA PHE A 403 4.04 -12.38 21.59
C PHE A 403 5.44 -11.75 21.51
N ASN A 404 5.50 -10.50 21.07
CA ASN A 404 6.73 -9.76 20.89
C ASN A 404 6.58 -8.41 21.59
N GLU A 405 7.25 -8.28 22.74
CA GLU A 405 7.17 -7.07 23.57
C GLU A 405 7.64 -5.82 22.83
N ALA A 406 8.71 -5.91 22.03
CA ALA A 406 9.22 -4.78 21.27
C ALA A 406 8.21 -4.31 20.20
N PHE A 407 7.51 -5.25 19.54
CA PHE A 407 6.46 -4.93 18.58
C PHE A 407 5.28 -4.24 19.26
N ILE A 408 4.79 -4.77 20.38
CA ILE A 408 3.69 -4.15 21.12
C ILE A 408 4.09 -2.77 21.65
N ALA A 409 5.32 -2.61 22.15
CA ALA A 409 5.84 -1.33 22.64
C ALA A 409 6.07 -0.28 21.53
N ALA A 410 6.27 -0.71 20.29
CA ALA A 410 6.40 0.20 19.14
C ALA A 410 5.06 0.80 18.68
N ILE A 411 3.94 0.14 18.99
CA ILE A 411 2.59 0.62 18.70
C ILE A 411 2.19 1.68 19.73
N ASP A 412 1.43 2.69 19.29
CA ASP A 412 0.84 3.67 20.22
C ASP A 412 -0.09 2.97 21.23
N ALA A 413 0.30 3.00 22.52
CA ALA A 413 -0.40 2.26 23.57
C ALA A 413 -1.84 2.73 23.81
N PRO A 414 -2.15 4.04 23.88
CA PRO A 414 -3.53 4.53 23.92
C PRO A 414 -4.40 4.02 22.77
N TYR A 415 -3.87 4.04 21.55
CA TYR A 415 -4.59 3.60 20.36
C TYR A 415 -4.82 2.09 20.39
N LEU A 416 -3.79 1.28 20.69
CA LEU A 416 -3.90 -0.17 20.80
C LEU A 416 -4.89 -0.59 21.88
N LYS A 417 -4.86 0.06 23.05
CA LYS A 417 -5.83 -0.15 24.13
C LYS A 417 -7.26 0.19 23.69
N GLY A 418 -7.42 1.27 22.93
CA GLY A 418 -8.72 1.64 22.36
C GLY A 418 -9.25 0.61 21.38
N PHE A 419 -8.38 0.10 20.49
CA PHE A 419 -8.74 -0.88 19.47
C PHE A 419 -9.06 -2.25 20.08
N THR A 420 -8.21 -2.74 20.97
CA THR A 420 -8.43 -4.03 21.66
C THR A 420 -9.64 -4.01 22.59
N GLY A 421 -10.01 -2.82 23.11
CA GLY A 421 -11.23 -2.60 23.88
C GLY A 421 -12.45 -2.19 23.05
N LEU A 422 -12.40 -2.31 21.73
CA LEU A 422 -13.46 -1.86 20.83
C LEU A 422 -14.77 -2.60 21.09
N LYS A 423 -15.86 -1.85 21.19
CA LYS A 423 -17.23 -2.37 21.34
C LYS A 423 -18.16 -1.66 20.37
N ILE A 424 -19.05 -2.44 19.77
CA ILE A 424 -20.16 -1.98 18.93
C ILE A 424 -21.45 -2.32 19.68
N SER A 425 -22.33 -1.34 19.83
CA SER A 425 -23.65 -1.55 20.43
C SER A 425 -24.73 -0.97 19.52
N THR A 426 -25.72 -1.80 19.19
CA THR A 426 -26.88 -1.40 18.38
C THR A 426 -28.12 -1.44 19.26
N THR A 427 -28.89 -0.35 19.28
CA THR A 427 -30.19 -0.29 19.95
C THR A 427 -31.27 -0.12 18.90
N GLU A 428 -32.24 -1.02 18.89
CA GLU A 428 -33.39 -0.99 18.00
C GLU A 428 -34.66 -0.67 18.80
N SER A 429 -35.49 0.20 18.26
CA SER A 429 -36.81 0.52 18.80
C SER A 429 -37.85 0.34 17.71
N TYR A 430 -38.84 -0.49 18.01
CA TYR A 430 -39.99 -0.74 17.16
C TYR A 430 -41.24 -0.70 18.02
N ASP A 431 -42.17 0.19 17.67
CA ASP A 431 -43.48 0.24 18.30
C ASP A 431 -44.55 -0.03 17.25
N ALA A 432 -45.06 -1.26 17.27
CA ALA A 432 -46.14 -1.72 16.40
C ALA A 432 -47.45 -0.93 16.62
N ASN A 433 -47.60 -0.27 17.77
CA ASN A 433 -48.76 0.51 18.14
C ASN A 433 -48.56 2.02 17.96
N SER A 434 -47.39 2.45 17.47
CA SER A 434 -47.20 3.84 17.08
C SER A 434 -48.21 4.20 15.99
N SER A 435 -48.71 5.43 16.03
CA SER A 435 -49.68 5.95 15.05
C SER A 435 -49.19 5.79 13.61
N ALA A 436 -47.90 5.97 13.36
CA ALA A 436 -47.27 5.73 12.05
C ALA A 436 -47.35 4.25 11.62
N ASN A 437 -47.08 3.30 12.52
CA ASN A 437 -47.10 1.87 12.19
C ASN A 437 -48.52 1.30 12.10
N GLN A 438 -49.46 1.81 12.89
CA GLN A 438 -50.89 1.51 12.71
C GLN A 438 -51.39 2.01 11.36
N LEU A 439 -51.04 3.23 10.96
CA LEU A 439 -51.37 3.79 9.64
C LEU A 439 -50.72 2.96 8.50
N ASN A 440 -49.43 2.67 8.59
CA ASN A 440 -48.75 1.88 7.56
C ASN A 440 -49.38 0.50 7.42
N ARG A 441 -49.75 -0.15 8.52
CA ARG A 441 -50.46 -1.44 8.49
C ARG A 441 -51.82 -1.32 7.81
N PHE A 442 -52.59 -0.28 8.12
CA PHE A 442 -53.88 -0.04 7.49
C PHE A 442 -53.74 0.22 5.97
N LEU A 443 -52.69 0.92 5.56
CA LEU A 443 -52.40 1.22 4.15
C LEU A 443 -51.67 0.08 3.41
N GLY A 444 -51.36 -1.04 4.07
CA GLY A 444 -50.57 -2.12 3.48
C GLY A 444 -49.09 -1.74 3.20
N LEU A 445 -48.58 -0.71 3.87
CA LEU A 445 -47.21 -0.23 3.79
C LEU A 445 -46.31 -0.90 4.84
N ASN A 446 -44.99 -0.83 4.60
CA ASN A 446 -43.99 -1.30 5.55
C ASN A 446 -44.02 -0.46 6.84
N GLN A 447 -44.01 -1.14 7.99
CA GLN A 447 -43.84 -0.49 9.30
C GLN A 447 -42.39 -0.03 9.49
N GLN A 448 -42.20 0.99 10.31
CA GLN A 448 -40.94 1.69 10.55
C GLN A 448 -40.47 1.50 11.99
N GLY A 449 -39.15 1.54 12.19
CA GLY A 449 -38.50 1.54 13.50
C GLY A 449 -37.22 2.38 13.44
N THR A 450 -36.58 2.59 14.57
CA THR A 450 -35.30 3.31 14.65
C THR A 450 -34.20 2.39 15.13
N SER A 451 -33.05 2.43 14.50
CA SER A 451 -31.83 1.76 14.97
C SER A 451 -30.73 2.79 15.24
N THR A 452 -29.99 2.64 16.34
CA THR A 452 -28.86 3.48 16.70
C THR A 452 -27.62 2.63 16.98
N THR A 453 -26.59 2.78 16.15
CA THR A 453 -25.28 2.15 16.35
C THR A 453 -24.29 3.12 17.01
N ARG A 454 -23.68 2.67 18.11
CA ARG A 454 -22.57 3.33 18.81
C ARG A 454 -21.32 2.45 18.76
N VAL A 455 -20.17 3.10 18.66
CA VAL A 455 -18.86 2.45 18.70
C VAL A 455 -17.96 3.17 19.68
N THR A 456 -17.12 2.43 20.40
CA THR A 456 -16.14 3.04 21.31
C THR A 456 -14.91 3.59 20.58
N MET A 457 -14.65 3.13 19.36
CA MET A 457 -13.58 3.58 18.49
C MET A 457 -13.94 3.33 17.03
N PHE A 458 -13.63 4.27 16.14
CA PHE A 458 -13.72 4.06 14.69
C PHE A 458 -12.83 5.06 13.96
N ALA A 459 -11.77 4.55 13.33
CA ALA A 459 -10.87 5.36 12.52
C ALA A 459 -10.44 6.66 13.20
N ASN A 460 -10.19 6.65 14.51
CA ASN A 460 -9.63 7.79 15.22
C ASN A 460 -8.24 8.11 14.65
N ARG A 461 -7.75 9.33 14.85
CA ARG A 461 -6.43 9.71 14.35
C ARG A 461 -5.33 8.95 15.10
N TYR A 462 -4.46 8.31 14.34
CA TYR A 462 -3.23 7.70 14.84
C TYR A 462 -2.08 8.72 14.82
N PRO A 463 -1.25 8.81 15.87
CA PRO A 463 -0.09 9.69 15.89
C PRO A 463 0.95 9.26 14.84
N TRP A 464 1.03 9.99 13.72
CA TRP A 464 1.82 9.57 12.54
C TRP A 464 3.30 9.31 12.85
N GLN A 465 3.89 10.05 13.81
CA GLN A 465 5.27 9.84 14.24
C GLN A 465 5.48 8.44 14.83
N LYS A 466 4.49 7.94 15.59
CA LYS A 466 4.54 6.59 16.19
C LYS A 466 4.48 5.49 15.13
N ALA A 467 3.85 5.73 13.98
CA ALA A 467 3.81 4.73 12.92
C ALA A 467 5.23 4.40 12.42
N ARG A 468 6.14 5.39 12.47
CA ARG A 468 7.53 5.24 12.04
C ARG A 468 8.36 4.35 12.97
N ASN A 469 7.93 4.17 14.21
CA ASN A 469 8.61 3.28 15.16
C ASN A 469 8.50 1.80 14.76
N LEU A 470 7.65 1.46 13.78
CA LEU A 470 7.40 0.09 13.33
C LEU A 470 8.47 -0.44 12.37
N PHE A 471 9.38 0.40 11.87
CA PHE A 471 10.50 -0.06 11.04
C PHE A 471 11.54 -0.82 11.87
N GLY A 472 11.94 -2.00 11.40
CA GLY A 472 13.04 -2.79 11.97
C GLY A 472 12.71 -3.51 13.28
N VAL A 473 11.45 -3.45 13.73
CA VAL A 473 11.08 -4.00 15.05
C VAL A 473 11.10 -5.52 15.08
N VAL A 474 10.69 -6.16 13.99
CA VAL A 474 10.66 -7.62 13.88
C VAL A 474 11.58 -8.04 12.74
N LYS A 475 12.67 -8.72 13.08
CA LYS A 475 13.66 -9.13 12.09
C LYS A 475 13.06 -10.14 11.10
N GLY A 476 13.17 -9.83 9.81
CA GLY A 476 12.73 -10.69 8.70
C GLY A 476 11.24 -10.68 8.43
N TYR A 477 10.42 -9.94 9.20
CA TYR A 477 8.98 -9.82 8.97
C TYR A 477 8.50 -8.40 9.22
N GLY A 478 7.53 -7.95 8.42
CA GLY A 478 7.06 -6.57 8.45
C GLY A 478 8.12 -5.60 7.93
N ALA A 479 7.88 -4.30 8.16
CA ALA A 479 8.81 -3.24 7.80
C ALA A 479 10.15 -3.42 8.53
N GLN A 480 11.22 -3.53 7.74
CA GLN A 480 12.61 -3.71 8.15
C GLN A 480 13.33 -2.37 8.35
N GLU A 481 14.50 -2.42 8.97
CA GLU A 481 15.37 -1.26 9.11
C GLU A 481 15.74 -0.71 7.72
N ILE A 482 15.57 0.61 7.54
CA ILE A 482 15.92 1.29 6.29
C ILE A 482 17.44 1.51 6.31
N LYS A 483 18.13 0.92 5.32
CA LYS A 483 19.59 1.01 5.18
C LYS A 483 20.05 2.20 4.35
#